data_AF-A0A2H0XU02-F1
#
_entry.id   AF-A0A2H0XU02-F1
#
_cell.length_a   1.000
_cell.length_b   1.000
_cell.length_c   1.000
_cell.angle_alpha   90.00
_cell.angle_beta   90.00
_cell.angle_gamma   90.00
#
_symmetry.space_group_name_H-M   'P 1'
#
loop_
_entity.id
_entity.type
_entity.pdbx_description
1 polymer ?
#
loop_
_entity_poly.entity_id
_entity_poly.type
_entity_poly.pdbx_seq_one_letter_code
_entity_poly.pdbx_strand_id
1 'polypeptide(L)'
;MNRKNIDAWIPIAIKEIQELQIRKRTDKKEKEWGNGIPSRYFGYVDSFGPTIIQSGLRRALTFYSEEDSQADRKEIASIIQNVLKKGDVLKPGDNLKGLINSMNDTNKFFWRNRILEAIIACKMALKLFHRVKPEEVKNKIEETT
;
A
#
# COMPACT_ATOMS: atom_id res chain seq x y z
N MET A 1 -18.59 -5.01 -2.65
CA MET A 1 -17.33 -5.54 -2.09
C MET A 1 -17.55 -6.96 -1.64
N ASN A 2 -16.63 -7.86 -1.96
CA ASN A 2 -16.72 -9.28 -1.66
C ASN A 2 -15.76 -9.64 -0.51
N ARG A 3 -16.34 -9.99 0.64
CA ARG A 3 -15.62 -10.29 1.88
C ARG A 3 -14.66 -11.47 1.73
N LYS A 4 -15.02 -12.50 0.95
CA LYS A 4 -14.19 -13.69 0.75
C LYS A 4 -12.84 -13.35 0.13
N ASN A 5 -12.79 -12.40 -0.80
CA ASN A 5 -11.53 -11.97 -1.41
C ASN A 5 -10.68 -11.20 -0.40
N ILE A 6 -11.31 -10.31 0.38
CA ILE A 6 -10.62 -9.55 1.41
C ILE A 6 -9.96 -10.52 2.40
N ASP A 7 -10.72 -11.48 2.92
CA ASP A 7 -10.22 -12.46 3.89
C ASP A 7 -9.09 -13.32 3.31
N ALA A 8 -9.19 -13.71 2.03
CA ALA A 8 -8.13 -14.44 1.32
C ALA A 8 -6.87 -13.58 1.07
N TRP A 9 -7.02 -12.27 0.91
CA TRP A 9 -5.92 -11.36 0.59
C TRP A 9 -5.23 -10.78 1.82
N ILE A 10 -5.86 -10.77 2.99
CA ILE A 10 -5.21 -10.36 4.25
C ILE A 10 -3.87 -11.09 4.48
N PRO A 11 -3.78 -12.44 4.44
CA PRO A 11 -2.50 -13.13 4.66
C PRO A 11 -1.44 -12.79 3.60
N ILE A 12 -1.86 -12.51 2.36
CA ILE A 12 -0.95 -12.05 1.30
C ILE A 12 -0.41 -10.66 1.64
N ALA A 13 -1.30 -9.74 2.03
CA ALA A 13 -0.94 -8.38 2.40
C ALA A 13 0.00 -8.34 3.61
N ILE A 14 -0.22 -9.19 4.62
CA ILE A 14 0.68 -9.32 5.78
C ILE A 14 2.09 -9.67 5.33
N LYS A 15 2.25 -10.66 4.44
CA LYS A 15 3.57 -11.06 3.93
C LYS A 15 4.25 -9.94 3.16
N GLU A 16 3.54 -9.27 2.26
CA GLU A 16 4.08 -8.12 1.50
C GLU A 16 4.57 -6.99 2.40
N ILE A 17 3.78 -6.65 3.43
CA ILE A 17 4.11 -5.59 4.38
C ILE A 17 5.30 -6.00 5.25
N GLN A 18 5.36 -7.26 5.68
CA GLN A 18 6.48 -7.79 6.45
C GLN A 18 7.78 -7.81 5.64
N GLU A 19 7.73 -8.23 4.38
CA GLU A 19 8.87 -8.18 3.45
C GLU A 19 9.34 -6.73 3.25
N LEU A 20 8.42 -5.78 3.10
CA LEU A 20 8.74 -4.35 3.02
C LEU A 20 9.46 -3.87 4.28
N GLN A 21 8.93 -4.20 5.46
CA GLN A 21 9.53 -3.83 6.75
C GLN A 21 10.95 -4.36 6.88
N ILE A 22 11.19 -5.63 6.53
CA ILE A 22 12.52 -6.26 6.59
C ILE A 22 13.49 -5.56 5.64
N ARG A 23 13.05 -5.31 4.40
CA ARG A 23 13.86 -4.61 3.39
C ARG A 23 14.27 -3.23 3.86
N LYS A 24 13.32 -2.46 4.40
CA LYS A 24 13.55 -1.09 4.86
C LYS A 24 14.40 -1.02 6.11
N ARG A 25 14.21 -1.93 7.06
CA ARG A 25 15.06 -2.05 8.25
C ARG A 25 16.53 -2.30 7.89
N THR A 26 16.79 -2.99 6.78
CA THR A 26 18.16 -3.30 6.32
C THR A 26 18.80 -2.11 5.58
N ASP A 27 18.01 -1.16 5.11
CA ASP A 27 18.51 0.05 4.46
C ASP A 27 18.98 1.07 5.50
N LYS A 28 20.29 1.38 5.49
CA LYS A 28 20.92 2.33 6.43
C LYS A 28 20.31 3.75 6.36
N LYS A 29 19.59 4.09 5.29
CA LYS A 29 18.90 5.38 5.12
C LYS A 29 17.53 5.45 5.79
N GLU A 30 16.94 4.32 6.17
CA GLU A 30 15.55 4.21 6.64
C GLU A 30 15.50 3.89 8.15
N LYS A 31 16.24 4.67 8.94
CA LYS A 31 16.38 4.52 10.41
C LYS A 31 15.03 4.55 11.16
N GLU A 32 14.00 5.12 10.55
CA GLU A 32 12.65 5.24 11.10
C GLU A 32 11.89 3.91 11.20
N TRP A 33 12.28 2.88 10.43
CA TRP A 33 11.54 1.63 10.37
C TRP A 33 11.77 0.70 11.57
N GLY A 34 12.88 0.84 12.31
CA GLY A 34 13.13 0.13 13.57
C GLY A 34 12.53 -1.28 13.66
N ASN A 35 11.62 -1.49 14.62
CA ASN A 35 10.82 -2.73 14.77
C ASN A 35 9.36 -2.57 14.32
N GLY A 36 9.02 -1.49 13.62
CA GLY A 36 7.63 -1.18 13.28
C GLY A 36 7.48 -0.62 11.86
N ILE A 37 6.35 0.01 11.61
CA ILE A 37 6.04 0.67 10.35
C ILE A 37 5.82 2.15 10.63
N PRO A 38 6.48 3.08 9.92
CA PRO A 38 6.29 4.50 10.15
C PRO A 38 4.83 4.93 9.97
N SER A 39 4.37 5.81 10.85
CA SER A 39 2.97 6.22 10.95
C SER A 39 2.37 6.78 9.65
N ARG A 40 3.21 7.32 8.77
CA ARG A 40 2.85 7.84 7.43
C ARG A 40 2.29 6.77 6.50
N TYR A 41 2.80 5.52 6.56
CA TYR A 41 2.31 4.41 5.72
C TYR A 41 0.86 4.07 6.03
N PHE A 42 0.49 4.10 7.32
CA PHE A 42 -0.91 3.98 7.75
C PHE A 42 -1.77 5.10 7.15
N GLY A 43 -1.28 6.34 7.20
CA GLY A 43 -1.96 7.49 6.60
C GLY A 43 -2.17 7.35 5.10
N TYR A 44 -1.17 6.87 4.37
CA TYR A 44 -1.29 6.63 2.92
C TYR A 44 -2.30 5.53 2.59
N VAL A 45 -2.31 4.41 3.32
CA VAL A 45 -3.32 3.36 3.12
C VAL A 45 -4.73 3.84 3.49
N ASP A 46 -4.85 4.56 4.61
CA ASP A 46 -6.13 5.09 5.08
C ASP A 46 -6.74 6.12 4.12
N SER A 47 -5.89 6.91 3.44
CA SER A 47 -6.33 7.92 2.47
C SER A 47 -6.56 7.37 1.07
N PHE A 48 -5.94 6.24 0.69
CA PHE A 48 -6.04 5.69 -0.67
C PHE A 48 -7.49 5.44 -1.10
N GLY A 49 -8.26 4.71 -0.29
CA GLY A 49 -9.67 4.40 -0.57
C GLY A 49 -10.52 5.67 -0.78
N PRO A 50 -10.54 6.61 0.17
CA PRO A 50 -11.17 7.92 0.00
C PRO A 50 -10.73 8.67 -1.26
N THR A 51 -9.43 8.68 -1.58
CA THR A 51 -8.93 9.32 -2.81
C THR A 51 -9.55 8.70 -4.07
N ILE A 52 -9.66 7.37 -4.15
CA ILE A 52 -10.32 6.68 -5.28
C ILE A 52 -11.80 7.10 -5.39
N ILE A 53 -12.49 7.21 -4.26
CA ILE A 53 -13.92 7.56 -4.22
C ILE A 53 -14.14 8.99 -4.69
N GLN A 54 -13.34 9.94 -4.20
CA GLN A 54 -13.51 11.38 -4.43
C GLN A 54 -12.97 11.83 -5.79
N SER A 55 -11.73 11.44 -6.12
CA SER A 55 -11.03 11.89 -7.34
C SER A 55 -11.25 10.96 -8.54
N GLY A 56 -11.78 9.76 -8.30
CA GLY A 56 -11.89 8.70 -9.30
C GLY A 56 -10.63 7.85 -9.42
N LEU A 57 -10.83 6.63 -9.92
CA LEU A 57 -9.79 5.59 -9.95
C LEU A 57 -8.53 6.02 -10.73
N ARG A 58 -8.70 6.60 -11.92
CA ARG A 58 -7.59 7.03 -12.77
C ARG A 58 -6.68 8.05 -12.07
N ARG A 59 -7.26 9.14 -11.55
CA ARG A 59 -6.50 10.21 -10.89
C ARG A 59 -5.81 9.70 -9.62
N ALA A 60 -6.50 8.88 -8.84
CA ALA A 60 -5.92 8.26 -7.66
C ALA A 60 -4.70 7.38 -8.02
N LEU A 61 -4.83 6.47 -8.99
CA LEU A 61 -3.72 5.62 -9.40
C LEU A 61 -2.54 6.42 -9.95
N THR A 62 -2.79 7.48 -10.71
CA THR A 62 -1.74 8.41 -11.15
C THR A 62 -1.01 9.03 -9.94
N PHE A 63 -1.75 9.62 -9.01
CA PHE A 63 -1.19 10.28 -7.82
C PHE A 63 -0.33 9.36 -6.93
N TYR A 64 -0.72 8.09 -6.80
CA TYR A 64 0.03 7.11 -6.00
C TYR A 64 1.17 6.42 -6.77
N SER A 65 1.20 6.53 -8.11
CA SER A 65 2.19 5.84 -8.95
C SER A 65 3.18 6.80 -9.63
N GLU A 66 2.94 8.10 -9.64
CA GLU A 66 3.78 9.13 -10.27
C GLU A 66 5.23 9.08 -9.79
N GLU A 67 6.18 9.39 -10.68
CA GLU A 67 7.61 9.33 -10.36
C GLU A 67 8.04 10.37 -9.32
N ASP A 68 7.36 11.50 -9.23
CA ASP A 68 7.57 12.52 -8.19
C ASP A 68 6.78 12.26 -6.90
N SER A 69 6.00 11.19 -6.83
CA SER A 69 5.31 10.85 -5.59
C SER A 69 6.34 10.43 -4.51
N GLN A 70 6.09 10.87 -3.28
CA GLN A 70 6.85 10.47 -2.10
C GLN A 70 7.05 8.94 -2.12
N ALA A 71 8.29 8.47 -1.93
CA ALA A 71 8.67 7.07 -2.14
C ALA A 71 7.71 6.08 -1.43
N ASP A 72 7.24 6.46 -0.23
CA ASP A 72 6.29 5.69 0.56
C ASP A 72 4.93 5.45 -0.15
N ARG A 73 4.42 6.42 -0.91
CA ARG A 73 3.15 6.29 -1.66
C ARG A 73 3.26 5.24 -2.75
N LYS A 74 4.38 5.23 -3.49
CA LYS A 74 4.66 4.21 -4.50
C LYS A 74 4.77 2.82 -3.88
N GLU A 75 5.35 2.72 -2.70
CA GLU A 75 5.49 1.45 -1.99
C GLU A 75 4.14 0.89 -1.58
N ILE A 76 3.25 1.73 -1.06
CA ILE A 76 1.86 1.33 -0.80
C ILE A 76 1.15 0.89 -2.07
N ALA A 77 1.28 1.63 -3.17
CA ALA A 77 0.71 1.24 -4.46
C ALA A 77 1.29 -0.11 -4.95
N SER A 78 2.58 -0.33 -4.76
CA SER A 78 3.25 -1.59 -5.09
C SER A 78 2.74 -2.76 -4.25
N ILE A 79 2.53 -2.57 -2.95
CA ILE A 79 1.94 -3.60 -2.08
C ILE A 79 0.55 -3.97 -2.58
N ILE A 80 -0.32 -2.98 -2.83
CA ILE A 80 -1.68 -3.22 -3.33
C ILE A 80 -1.63 -3.96 -4.67
N GLN A 81 -0.72 -3.57 -5.56
CA GLN A 81 -0.50 -4.26 -6.83
C GLN A 81 -0.08 -5.72 -6.63
N ASN A 82 0.85 -5.99 -5.71
CA ASN A 82 1.33 -7.33 -5.43
C ASN A 82 0.24 -8.22 -4.83
N VAL A 83 -0.61 -7.66 -3.94
CA VAL A 83 -1.79 -8.36 -3.42
C VAL A 83 -2.73 -8.76 -4.56
N LEU A 84 -3.00 -7.87 -5.53
CA LEU A 84 -3.83 -8.17 -6.69
C LEU A 84 -3.20 -9.23 -7.61
N LYS A 85 -1.88 -9.23 -7.75
CA LYS A 85 -1.14 -10.25 -8.54
C LYS A 85 -1.19 -11.62 -7.88
N LYS A 86 -0.80 -11.69 -6.60
CA LYS A 86 -0.79 -12.92 -5.82
C LYS A 86 -2.20 -13.45 -5.52
N GLY A 87 -3.20 -12.58 -5.60
CA GLY A 87 -4.62 -12.92 -5.52
C GLY A 87 -5.27 -13.33 -6.86
N ASP A 88 -4.48 -13.53 -7.91
CA ASP A 88 -4.91 -13.96 -9.26
C ASP A 88 -5.94 -13.02 -9.94
N VAL A 89 -5.87 -11.73 -9.62
CA VAL A 89 -6.71 -10.69 -10.27
C VAL A 89 -5.94 -9.95 -11.34
N LEU A 90 -4.66 -9.68 -11.09
CA LEU A 90 -3.78 -8.95 -11.99
C LEU A 90 -2.71 -9.91 -12.53
N LYS A 91 -2.48 -9.92 -13.84
CA LYS A 91 -1.51 -10.85 -14.43
C LYS A 91 -0.08 -10.52 -14.00
N PRO A 92 0.81 -11.52 -13.90
CA PRO A 92 2.24 -11.29 -13.72
C PRO A 92 2.78 -10.46 -14.90
N GLY A 93 3.27 -9.25 -14.63
CA GLY A 93 3.76 -8.31 -15.65
C GLY A 93 2.92 -7.04 -15.80
N ASP A 94 1.64 -7.08 -15.44
CA ASP A 94 0.78 -5.89 -15.46
C ASP A 94 1.06 -4.97 -14.28
N ASN A 95 0.89 -3.66 -14.47
CA ASN A 95 1.06 -2.67 -13.41
C ASN A 95 -0.23 -1.86 -13.20
N LEU A 96 -0.41 -1.30 -12.01
CA LEU A 96 -1.54 -0.39 -11.73
C LEU A 96 -1.56 0.81 -12.68
N LYS A 97 -0.39 1.28 -13.14
CA LYS A 97 -0.30 2.29 -14.21
C LYS A 97 -0.82 1.77 -15.55
N GLY A 98 -0.49 0.55 -15.94
CA GLY A 98 -0.97 -0.05 -17.20
C GLY A 98 -2.49 -0.16 -17.22
N LEU A 99 -3.07 -0.43 -16.05
CA LEU A 99 -4.51 -0.44 -15.80
C LEU A 99 -5.21 0.89 -16.12
N ILE A 100 -4.51 2.02 -16.00
CA ILE A 100 -5.06 3.34 -16.34
C ILE A 100 -5.35 3.43 -17.84
N ASN A 101 -4.47 2.86 -18.67
CA ASN A 101 -4.55 2.97 -20.13
C ASN A 101 -5.49 1.93 -20.74
N SER A 102 -5.67 0.78 -20.07
CA SER A 102 -6.55 -0.30 -20.53
C SER A 102 -7.98 -0.23 -19.96
N MET A 103 -8.32 0.83 -19.22
CA MET A 103 -9.62 0.97 -18.55
C MET A 103 -10.71 1.45 -19.52
N ASN A 104 -11.54 0.51 -19.98
CA ASN A 104 -12.83 0.83 -20.59
C ASN A 104 -13.88 1.08 -19.49
N ASP A 105 -14.90 1.90 -19.77
CA ASP A 105 -15.93 2.29 -18.78
C ASP A 105 -16.64 1.09 -18.14
N THR A 106 -16.84 0.00 -18.90
CA THR A 106 -17.46 -1.24 -18.41
C THR A 106 -16.64 -1.94 -17.32
N ASN A 107 -15.31 -1.91 -17.41
CA ASN A 107 -14.41 -2.60 -16.47
C ASN A 107 -13.99 -1.72 -15.30
N LYS A 108 -14.24 -0.41 -15.37
CA LYS A 108 -13.86 0.56 -14.34
C LYS A 108 -14.44 0.23 -12.97
N PHE A 109 -15.71 -0.20 -12.93
CA PHE A 109 -16.37 -0.56 -11.67
C PHE A 109 -15.79 -1.84 -11.05
N PHE A 110 -15.49 -2.83 -11.88
CA PHE A 110 -14.83 -4.06 -11.47
C PHE A 110 -13.48 -3.74 -10.82
N TRP A 111 -12.60 -3.03 -11.53
CA TRP A 111 -11.27 -2.69 -11.04
C TRP A 111 -11.30 -1.80 -9.80
N ARG A 112 -12.22 -0.83 -9.74
CA ARG A 112 -12.44 -0.02 -8.55
C ARG A 112 -12.72 -0.90 -7.34
N ASN A 113 -13.62 -1.87 -7.46
CA ASN A 113 -13.96 -2.76 -6.34
C ASN A 113 -12.80 -3.68 -5.97
N ARG A 114 -12.09 -4.27 -6.94
CA ARG A 114 -10.92 -5.12 -6.67
C ARG A 114 -9.82 -4.36 -5.91
N ILE A 115 -9.51 -3.13 -6.36
CA ILE A 115 -8.49 -2.30 -5.72
C ILE A 115 -8.92 -1.88 -4.32
N LEU A 116 -10.18 -1.50 -4.12
CA LEU A 116 -10.68 -1.16 -2.78
C LEU A 116 -10.68 -2.37 -1.84
N GLU A 117 -11.00 -3.57 -2.32
CA GLU A 117 -10.90 -4.81 -1.54
C GLU A 117 -9.44 -5.09 -1.12
N ALA A 118 -8.48 -4.91 -2.03
CA ALA A 118 -7.06 -5.05 -1.73
C ALA A 118 -6.57 -3.98 -0.73
N ILE A 119 -7.04 -2.72 -0.85
CA ILE A 119 -6.75 -1.65 0.12
C ILE A 119 -7.27 -2.02 1.51
N ILE A 120 -8.49 -2.58 1.61
CA ILE A 120 -9.02 -3.03 2.91
C ILE A 120 -8.16 -4.15 3.49
N ALA A 121 -7.76 -5.13 2.68
CA ALA A 121 -6.88 -6.19 3.12
C ALA A 121 -5.54 -5.64 3.65
N CYS A 122 -4.92 -4.70 2.93
CA CYS A 122 -3.69 -4.03 3.36
C CYS A 122 -3.90 -3.22 4.65
N LYS A 123 -5.03 -2.52 4.78
CA LYS A 123 -5.40 -1.76 5.97
C LYS A 123 -5.56 -2.66 7.19
N MET A 124 -6.19 -3.83 7.03
CA MET A 124 -6.33 -4.81 8.11
C MET A 124 -4.97 -5.42 8.48
N ALA A 125 -4.15 -5.77 7.48
CA ALA A 125 -2.82 -6.31 7.68
C ALA A 125 -1.90 -5.31 8.42
N LEU A 126 -1.88 -4.03 8.02
CA LEU A 126 -1.07 -2.98 8.64
C LEU A 126 -1.35 -2.84 10.15
N LYS A 127 -2.59 -3.05 10.59
CA LYS A 127 -2.97 -2.94 12.02
C LYS A 127 -2.28 -3.97 12.91
N LEU A 128 -1.75 -5.05 12.34
CA LEU A 128 -1.01 -6.07 13.09
C LEU A 128 0.42 -5.66 13.41
N PHE A 129 0.94 -4.61 12.76
CA PHE A 129 2.30 -4.12 12.94
C PHE A 129 2.34 -2.96 13.92
N HIS A 130 3.45 -2.87 14.66
CA HIS A 130 3.69 -1.75 15.55
C HIS A 130 3.85 -0.45 14.75
N ARG A 131 3.14 0.60 15.15
CA ARG A 131 3.16 1.90 14.48
C ARG A 131 4.22 2.80 15.10
N VAL A 132 5.25 3.14 14.35
CA VAL A 132 6.32 4.03 14.79
C VAL A 132 5.93 5.48 14.53
N LYS A 133 5.94 6.32 15.57
CA LYS A 133 5.69 7.76 15.43
C LYS A 133 7.00 8.52 15.18
N PRO A 134 6.96 9.68 14.51
CA PRO A 134 8.16 10.50 14.29
C PRO A 134 8.84 10.93 15.60
N GLU A 135 8.07 11.14 16.66
CA GLU A 135 8.54 11.50 18.01
C GLU A 135 9.44 10.42 18.61
N GLU A 136 9.09 9.14 18.43
CA GLU A 136 9.85 7.99 18.95
C GLU A 136 11.19 7.79 18.22
N VAL A 137 11.29 8.26 16.97
CA VAL A 137 12.53 8.19 16.20
C VAL A 137 13.50 9.29 16.64
N LYS A 138 13.01 10.50 16.93
CA LYS A 138 13.85 11.61 17.39
C LYS A 138 14.53 11.30 18.72
N ASN A 139 13.76 10.78 19.70
CA ASN A 139 14.29 10.45 21.02
C ASN A 139 15.40 9.38 20.96
N LYS A 140 15.27 8.37 20.08
CA LYS A 140 16.32 7.35 19.90
C LYS A 140 17.60 7.90 19.29
N ILE A 141 17.52 8.93 18.44
CA ILE A 141 18.71 9.54 17.84
C ILE A 141 19.45 10.39 18.88
N GLU A 142 18.73 11.08 19.76
CA GLU A 142 19.29 11.90 20.84
C GLU A 142 19.94 11.04 21.94
N GLU A 143 19.38 9.87 22.28
CA GLU A 143 19.97 8.95 23.27
C GLU A 143 21.25 8.22 22.78
N THR A 144 21.55 8.25 21.48
CA THR A 144 22.74 7.58 20.91
C THR A 144 23.86 8.54 20.53
N THR A 145 23.77 9.83 20.92
CA THR A 145 24.79 10.87 20.69
C THR A 145 25.42 11.27 22.02
#